data_AF-A0A377TFE9-F1
#
_entry.id   AF-A0A377TFE9-F1
#
_cell.length_a   1.000
_cell.length_b   1.000
_cell.length_c   1.000
_cell.angle_alpha   90.00
_cell.angle_beta   90.00
_cell.angle_gamma   90.00
#
_symmetry.space_group_name_H-M   'P 1'
#
loop_
_entity.id
_entity.type
_entity.pdbx_description
1 polymer ?
#
loop_
_entity_poly.entity_id
_entity_poly.type
_entity_poly.pdbx_seq_one_letter_code
_entity_poly.pdbx_strand_id
1 'polypeptide(L)'
;MVFTFIGPIADYVGIGIAKGYFWLYQLSPVISGALLAGIGQLFVVFGVHWGIIPIALINIQVSGFDTIMPMFMSAVMGQFGAAFGAIFIARNVKDKQIAISASISAFFGITEPALYG
;
A
#
# COMPACT_ATOMS: atom_id res chain seq x y z
N MET A 1 29.91 5.58 5.65
CA MET A 1 29.57 6.08 4.30
C MET A 1 28.07 5.99 4.03
N VAL A 2 27.45 4.81 4.06
CA VAL A 2 25.99 4.65 3.86
C VAL A 2 25.17 5.52 4.83
N PHE A 3 25.33 5.36 6.15
CA PHE A 3 24.54 6.13 7.13
C PHE A 3 24.90 7.63 7.20
N THR A 4 26.13 7.99 6.83
CA THR A 4 26.64 9.36 6.91
C THR A 4 26.14 10.25 5.77
N PHE A 5 25.95 9.67 4.58
CA PHE A 5 25.55 10.43 3.38
C PHE A 5 24.19 10.01 2.85
N ILE A 6 23.92 8.70 2.75
CA ILE A 6 22.63 8.19 2.23
C ILE A 6 21.52 8.46 3.24
N GLY A 7 21.80 8.32 4.54
CA GLY A 7 20.83 8.61 5.60
C GLY A 7 20.24 10.03 5.50
N PRO A 8 21.06 11.10 5.58
CA PRO A 8 20.56 12.47 5.47
C PRO A 8 19.87 12.77 4.14
N ILE A 9 20.41 12.27 3.02
CA ILE A 9 19.79 12.48 1.70
C ILE A 9 18.41 11.82 1.62
N ALA A 10 18.30 10.57 2.10
CA ALA A 10 17.03 9.85 2.15
C ALA A 10 16.01 10.55 3.05
N ASP A 11 16.45 11.13 4.17
CA ASP A 11 15.60 11.91 5.07
C ASP A 11 15.06 13.18 4.39
N TYR A 12 15.92 13.98 3.74
CA TYR A 12 15.49 15.16 2.98
C TYR A 12 14.52 14.82 1.85
N VAL A 13 14.80 13.75 1.10
CA VAL A 13 13.89 13.25 0.05
C VAL A 13 12.57 12.80 0.66
N GLY A 14 12.61 12.05 1.77
CA GLY A 14 11.43 11.59 2.50
C GLY A 14 10.54 12.73 2.98
N ILE A 15 11.12 13.79 3.55
CA ILE A 15 10.41 15.01 3.96
C ILE A 15 9.78 15.70 2.74
N GLY A 16 10.50 15.78 1.60
CA GLY A 16 9.97 16.34 0.36
C GLY A 16 8.75 15.58 -0.16
N ILE A 17 8.82 14.25 -0.18
CA ILE A 17 7.71 13.36 -0.56
C ILE A 17 6.54 13.52 0.40
N ALA A 18 6.79 13.53 1.71
CA ALA A 18 5.76 13.71 2.73
C ALA A 18 5.01 15.03 2.57
N LYS A 19 5.73 16.14 2.31
CA LYS A 19 5.12 17.45 2.04
C LYS A 19 4.30 17.47 0.75
N GLY A 20 4.81 16.87 -0.33
CA GLY A 20 4.08 16.77 -1.60
C GLY A 20 2.80 15.94 -1.47
N TYR A 21 2.89 14.80 -0.76
CA TYR A 21 1.74 13.99 -0.38
C TYR A 21 0.73 14.79 0.46
N PHE A 22 1.18 15.48 1.50
CA PHE A 22 0.29 16.24 2.38
C PHE A 22 -0.42 17.36 1.63
N TRP A 23 0.25 18.03 0.70
CA TRP A 23 -0.37 19.01 -0.20
C TRP A 23 -1.49 18.37 -1.04
N LEU A 24 -1.24 17.20 -1.64
CA LEU A 24 -2.25 16.45 -2.41
C LEU A 24 -3.42 16.00 -1.52
N TYR A 25 -3.13 15.57 -0.29
CA TYR A 25 -4.12 15.19 0.69
C TYR A 25 -5.06 16.36 1.06
N GLN A 26 -4.49 17.54 1.31
CA GLN A 26 -5.27 18.75 1.60
C GLN A 26 -6.11 19.20 0.40
N LEU A 27 -5.63 18.97 -0.83
CA LEU A 27 -6.40 19.24 -2.04
C LEU A 27 -7.61 18.30 -2.17
N SER A 28 -7.38 16.99 -2.02
CA SER A 28 -8.46 15.99 -2.01
C SER A 28 -7.99 14.67 -1.39
N PRO A 29 -8.52 14.30 -0.22
CA PRO A 29 -8.26 13.00 0.40
C PRO A 29 -8.63 11.82 -0.50
N VAL A 30 -9.70 11.97 -1.30
CA VAL A 30 -10.18 10.94 -2.22
C VAL A 30 -9.18 10.71 -3.36
N ILE A 31 -8.73 11.79 -4.02
CA ILE A 31 -7.75 11.67 -5.12
C ILE A 31 -6.41 11.17 -4.57
N SER A 32 -5.98 11.68 -3.42
CA SER A 32 -4.78 11.22 -2.74
C SER A 32 -4.85 9.73 -2.42
N GLY A 33 -5.96 9.27 -1.84
CA GLY A 33 -6.18 7.86 -1.53
C GLY A 33 -6.21 6.98 -2.76
N ALA A 34 -6.91 7.39 -3.82
CA ALA A 34 -6.97 6.63 -5.08
C ALA A 34 -5.60 6.50 -5.75
N LEU A 35 -4.80 7.57 -5.79
CA LEU A 35 -3.45 7.54 -6.34
C LEU A 35 -2.52 6.67 -5.49
N LEU A 36 -2.56 6.83 -4.17
CA LEU A 36 -1.73 6.05 -3.26
C LEU A 36 -2.08 4.55 -3.31
N ALA A 37 -3.37 4.22 -3.30
CA ALA A 37 -3.85 2.84 -3.38
C ALA A 37 -3.55 2.21 -4.76
N GLY A 38 -3.76 2.96 -5.84
CA GLY A 38 -3.53 2.48 -7.21
C GLY A 38 -2.06 2.28 -7.54
N ILE A 39 -1.24 3.33 -7.37
CA ILE A 39 0.20 3.29 -7.67
C ILE A 39 0.92 2.46 -6.61
N GLY A 40 0.49 2.52 -5.35
CA GLY A 40 1.04 1.75 -4.25
C GLY A 40 1.10 0.26 -4.55
N GLN A 41 0.10 -0.27 -5.27
CA GLN A 41 0.11 -1.69 -5.63
C GLN A 41 1.19 -2.06 -6.65
N LEU A 42 1.58 -1.14 -7.54
CA LEU A 42 2.76 -1.35 -8.40
C LEU A 42 4.02 -1.51 -7.54
N PHE A 43 4.16 -0.73 -6.46
CA PHE A 43 5.27 -0.88 -5.52
C PHE A 43 5.20 -2.20 -4.73
N VAL A 44 4.00 -2.75 -4.50
CA VAL A 44 3.85 -4.09 -3.91
C VAL A 44 4.39 -5.16 -4.85
N VAL A 45 4.06 -5.07 -6.14
CA VAL A 45 4.56 -5.99 -7.16
C VAL A 45 6.10 -5.99 -7.24
N PHE A 46 6.74 -4.83 -7.10
CA PHE A 46 8.20 -4.71 -7.09
C PHE A 46 8.84 -4.87 -5.69
N GLY A 47 8.06 -5.09 -4.64
CA GLY A 47 8.55 -5.22 -3.25
C GLY A 47 9.07 -3.92 -2.61
N VAL A 48 9.03 -2.78 -3.31
CA VAL A 48 9.57 -1.50 -2.84
C VAL A 48 8.60 -0.70 -1.96
N HIS A 49 7.36 -1.16 -1.82
CA HIS A 49 6.32 -0.49 -1.02
C HIS A 49 6.67 -0.33 0.47
N TRP A 50 7.57 -1.15 1.02
CA TRP A 50 8.05 -1.00 2.41
C TRP A 50 8.74 0.35 2.68
N GLY A 51 9.19 1.05 1.64
CA GLY A 51 9.69 2.42 1.72
C GLY A 51 8.63 3.46 2.15
N ILE A 52 7.35 3.08 2.19
CA ILE A 52 6.25 3.92 2.65
C ILE A 52 6.23 4.03 4.19
N ILE A 53 6.67 3.01 4.93
CA ILE A 53 6.60 3.00 6.40
C ILE A 53 7.37 4.16 7.05
N PRO A 54 8.62 4.47 6.66
CA PRO A 54 9.32 5.63 7.18
C PRO A 54 8.56 6.94 6.95
N ILE A 55 7.86 7.08 5.83
CA ILE A 55 7.06 8.28 5.51
C ILE A 55 5.85 8.37 6.44
N ALA A 56 5.17 7.25 6.72
CA ALA A 56 4.10 7.20 7.70
C ALA A 56 4.58 7.61 9.11
N LEU A 57 5.78 7.19 9.51
CA LEU A 57 6.39 7.62 10.77
C LEU A 57 6.70 9.13 10.78
N ILE A 58 7.20 9.68 9.67
CA ILE A 58 7.42 11.13 9.51
C ILE A 58 6.09 11.89 9.61
N ASN A 59 5.01 11.39 9.02
CA ASN A 59 3.67 12.00 9.14
C ASN A 59 3.22 12.07 10.60
N ILE A 60 3.42 10.99 11.38
CA ILE A 60 3.10 11.00 12.82
C ILE A 60 3.92 12.05 13.55
N GLN A 61 5.22 12.18 13.24
CA GLN A 61 6.09 13.18 13.88
C GLN A 61 5.69 14.62 13.55
N VAL A 62 5.32 14.89 12.29
CA VAL A 62 5.02 16.25 11.80
C VAL A 62 3.56 16.66 12.08
N SER A 63 2.62 15.73 12.00
CA SER A 63 1.18 15.99 12.03
C SER A 63 0.44 15.32 13.18
N GLY A 64 1.10 14.47 13.97
CA GLY A 64 0.50 13.75 15.12
C GLY A 64 -0.31 12.50 14.75
N PHE A 65 -0.52 12.25 13.45
CA PHE A 65 -1.23 11.09 12.91
C PHE A 65 -0.71 10.76 11.51
N ASP A 66 -1.02 9.56 11.03
CA ASP A 66 -0.72 9.15 9.65
C ASP A 66 -2.01 8.93 8.83
N THR A 67 -1.95 9.35 7.57
CA THR A 67 -3.02 9.21 6.59
C THR A 67 -2.66 8.24 5.46
N ILE A 68 -1.39 7.86 5.34
CA ILE A 68 -0.89 6.98 4.27
C ILE A 68 -1.33 5.53 4.50
N MET A 69 -1.12 5.00 5.70
CA MET A 69 -1.44 3.61 6.05
C MET A 69 -2.94 3.30 5.93
N PRO A 70 -3.87 4.15 6.42
CA PRO A 70 -5.30 3.93 6.21
C PRO A 70 -5.69 3.94 4.73
N MET A 71 -5.08 4.80 3.91
CA MET A 71 -5.32 4.83 2.47
C MET A 71 -4.78 3.57 1.79
N PHE A 72 -3.61 3.09 2.19
CA PHE A 72 -3.04 1.85 1.65
C PHE A 72 -3.91 0.64 1.98
N MET A 73 -4.55 0.63 3.15
CA MET A 73 -5.51 -0.41 3.54
C MET A 73 -6.71 -0.48 2.59
N SER A 74 -7.09 0.61 1.93
CA SER A 74 -8.15 0.57 0.91
C SER A 74 -7.77 -0.29 -0.30
N ALA A 75 -6.50 -0.29 -0.72
CA ALA A 75 -6.00 -1.17 -1.77
C ALA A 75 -6.07 -2.64 -1.35
N VAL A 76 -5.60 -2.93 -0.13
CA VAL A 76 -5.65 -4.27 0.48
C VAL A 76 -7.09 -4.80 0.51
N MET A 77 -8.04 -4.00 1.01
CA MET A 77 -9.45 -4.39 1.07
C MET A 77 -10.08 -4.54 -0.31
N GLY A 78 -9.67 -3.73 -1.29
CA GLY A 78 -10.07 -3.89 -2.69
C GLY A 78 -9.62 -5.25 -3.26
N GLN A 79 -8.38 -5.66 -2.97
CA GLN A 79 -7.84 -6.95 -3.40
C GLN A 79 -8.46 -8.12 -2.66
N PHE A 80 -8.73 -7.97 -1.36
CA PHE A 80 -9.54 -8.92 -0.61
C PHE A 80 -10.90 -9.12 -1.28
N GLY A 81 -11.60 -8.04 -1.60
CA GLY A 81 -12.89 -8.10 -2.30
C GLY A 81 -12.79 -8.78 -3.67
N ALA A 82 -11.74 -8.50 -4.43
CA ALA A 82 -11.49 -9.12 -5.73
C ALA A 82 -11.23 -10.64 -5.60
N ALA A 83 -10.33 -11.04 -4.69
CA ALA A 83 -10.03 -12.45 -4.43
C ALA A 83 -11.26 -13.20 -3.90
N PHE A 84 -12.02 -12.57 -3.00
CA PHE A 84 -13.22 -13.15 -2.43
C PHE A 84 -14.31 -13.32 -3.49
N GLY A 85 -14.49 -12.32 -4.36
CA GLY A 85 -15.37 -12.41 -5.52
C GLY A 85 -14.97 -13.52 -6.49
N ALA A 86 -13.66 -13.73 -6.69
CA ALA A 86 -13.12 -14.77 -7.56
C ALA A 86 -13.55 -16.19 -7.13
N ILE A 87 -13.79 -16.43 -5.83
CA ILE A 87 -14.28 -17.71 -5.30
C ILE A 87 -15.61 -18.13 -5.95
N PHE A 88 -16.47 -17.16 -6.27
CA PHE A 88 -17.81 -17.39 -6.80
C PHE A 88 -17.86 -17.53 -8.33
N ILE A 89 -16.87 -16.98 -9.03
CA ILE A 89 -16.79 -17.04 -10.51
C ILE A 89 -15.80 -18.09 -11.02
N ALA A 90 -14.96 -18.65 -10.15
CA ALA A 90 -14.00 -19.69 -10.48
C ALA A 90 -14.69 -20.94 -11.07
N ARG A 91 -14.20 -21.41 -12.24
CA ARG A 91 -14.81 -22.51 -12.99
C ARG A 91 -14.22 -23.88 -12.66
N ASN A 92 -12.98 -23.93 -12.16
CA ASN A 92 -12.30 -25.16 -11.80
C ASN A 92 -11.87 -25.16 -10.32
N VAL A 93 -11.58 -26.34 -9.80
CA VAL A 93 -11.25 -26.54 -8.38
C VAL A 93 -9.95 -25.83 -8.00
N LYS A 94 -8.97 -25.79 -8.92
CA LYS A 94 -7.67 -25.17 -8.69
C LYS A 94 -7.81 -23.66 -8.45
N ASP A 95 -8.47 -22.95 -9.37
CA ASP A 95 -8.67 -21.50 -9.29
C ASP A 95 -9.47 -21.14 -8.05
N LYS A 96 -10.47 -21.96 -7.69
CA LYS A 96 -11.26 -21.74 -6.47
C LYS A 96 -10.42 -21.90 -5.19
N GLN A 97 -9.52 -22.88 -5.14
CA GLN A 97 -8.60 -23.07 -4.02
C GLN A 97 -7.64 -21.89 -3.87
N ILE A 98 -7.09 -21.40 -4.99
CA ILE A 98 -6.23 -20.21 -5.02
C ILE A 98 -7.00 -18.98 -4.54
N ALA A 99 -8.21 -18.75 -5.05
CA ALA A 99 -9.04 -17.61 -4.64
C ALA A 99 -9.36 -17.64 -3.14
N ILE A 100 -9.64 -18.82 -2.56
CA ILE A 100 -9.89 -18.97 -1.11
C ILE A 100 -8.64 -18.62 -0.30
N SER A 101 -7.49 -19.21 -0.61
CA SER A 101 -6.26 -18.96 0.14
C SER A 101 -5.81 -17.49 0.00
N ALA A 102 -5.93 -16.93 -1.21
CA ALA A 102 -5.62 -15.53 -1.47
C ALA A 102 -6.56 -14.57 -0.74
N SER A 103 -7.84 -14.87 -0.63
CA SER A 103 -8.80 -14.07 0.13
C SER A 103 -8.47 -14.03 1.61
N ILE A 104 -8.16 -15.19 2.20
CA ILE A 104 -7.78 -15.27 3.62
C ILE A 104 -6.52 -14.45 3.86
N SER A 105 -5.51 -14.60 3.01
CA SER A 105 -4.27 -13.82 3.08
C SER A 105 -4.54 -12.32 2.99
N ALA A 106 -5.31 -11.88 1.98
CA ALA A 106 -5.60 -10.47 1.75
C ALA A 106 -6.43 -9.85 2.88
N PHE A 107 -7.31 -10.61 3.52
CA PHE A 107 -8.05 -10.17 4.71
C PHE A 107 -7.12 -9.75 5.85
N PHE A 108 -5.98 -10.43 6.01
CA PHE A 108 -4.96 -10.11 7.01
C PHE A 108 -3.88 -9.13 6.51
N GLY A 109 -4.08 -8.48 5.36
CA GLY A 109 -3.14 -7.49 4.86
C GLY A 109 -2.06 -8.02 3.91
N ILE A 110 -2.03 -9.33 3.66
CA ILE A 110 -1.01 -9.97 2.80
C ILE A 110 -1.61 -10.20 1.42
N THR A 111 -1.21 -9.39 0.45
CA THR A 111 -1.88 -9.30 -0.87
C THR A 111 -1.15 -10.04 -1.98
N GLU A 112 0.05 -10.54 -1.69
CA GLU A 112 0.92 -11.25 -2.63
C GLU A 112 0.24 -12.49 -3.23
N PRO A 113 -0.49 -13.34 -2.47
CA PRO A 113 -1.19 -14.46 -3.07
C PRO A 113 -2.33 -14.05 -4.02
N ALA A 114 -2.93 -12.87 -3.82
CA ALA A 114 -3.96 -12.34 -4.73
C ALA A 114 -3.35 -11.70 -5.99
N LEU A 115 -2.10 -11.23 -5.93
CA LEU A 115 -1.37 -10.65 -7.06
C LEU A 115 -0.70 -11.69 -7.96
N TYR A 116 -0.15 -12.75 -7.35
CA TYR A 116 0.70 -13.73 -8.03
C TYR A 116 0.06 -15.12 -8.19
N GLY A 117 -1.06 -15.37 -7.50
CA GLY A 117 -1.76 -16.66 -7.46
C GLY A 117 -2.56 -16.98 -8.72
#